data_AF-A0A969PYQ7-F1
#
_entry.id   AF-A0A969PYQ7-F1
#
_cell.length_a   1.000
_cell.length_b   1.000
_cell.length_c   1.000
_cell.angle_alpha   90.00
_cell.angle_beta   90.00
_cell.angle_gamma   90.00
#
_symmetry.space_group_name_H-M   'P 1'
#
loop_
_entity.id
_entity.type
_entity.pdbx_description
1 polymer ?
#
loop_
_entity_poly.entity_id
_entity_poly.type
_entity_poly.pdbx_seq_one_letter_code
_entity_poly.pdbx_strand_id
1 'polypeptide(L)'
;MGLKESPAKLGFKGENHWIYSAYDHDRAFQKQSAAPDKAIDYCYMSFASLKDTTQTAHTAQILLFVDYEFFSKWQEQNWRHREEEYYRLKEAIAQNILNFVESRYPGFKDLVEYYELSTPLTFAYFDASDRGAIYGIPCVPERVGKKWLSAKTPIENLYHNGNGCSTFGNHGRNDRRHHNSRSDRRYIWLLQNSCLPFSKTLPPIMTI
;
A
#
# COMPACT_ATOMS: atom_id res chain seq x y z
N MET A 1 6.32 11.21 -1.03
CA MET A 1 6.70 12.59 -0.64
C MET A 1 8.20 12.85 -0.74
N GLY A 2 8.59 14.12 -0.93
CA GLY A 2 9.97 14.62 -0.90
C GLY A 2 10.27 15.41 0.38
N LEU A 3 11.49 15.28 0.89
CA LEU A 3 11.94 15.86 2.16
C LEU A 3 13.09 16.85 1.95
N LYS A 4 13.09 17.95 2.72
CA LYS A 4 14.09 19.03 2.68
C LYS A 4 15.48 18.57 3.13
N GLU A 5 15.52 17.66 4.11
CA GLU A 5 16.73 17.14 4.72
C GLU A 5 16.62 15.63 4.95
N SER A 6 17.74 15.00 5.31
CA SER A 6 17.77 13.56 5.61
C SER A 6 16.86 13.24 6.80
N PRO A 7 15.91 12.28 6.65
CA PRO A 7 15.10 11.82 7.77
C PRO A 7 15.94 11.15 8.88
N ALA A 8 17.21 10.83 8.63
CA ALA A 8 18.14 10.37 9.66
C ALA A 8 18.31 11.36 10.83
N LYS A 9 18.03 12.66 10.62
CA LYS A 9 18.01 13.67 11.68
C LYS A 9 16.96 13.40 12.77
N LEU A 10 15.86 12.73 12.41
CA LEU A 10 14.81 12.27 13.35
C LEU A 10 15.07 10.85 13.85
N GLY A 11 16.23 10.25 13.54
CA GLY A 11 16.63 8.93 14.00
C GLY A 11 16.29 7.77 13.06
N PHE A 12 15.70 8.03 11.89
CA PHE A 12 15.39 7.00 10.89
C PHE A 12 16.67 6.44 10.25
N LYS A 13 16.72 5.11 10.03
CA LYS A 13 17.89 4.41 9.47
C LYS A 13 17.56 3.65 8.18
N GLY A 14 16.40 3.89 7.60
CA GLY A 14 15.91 3.22 6.40
C GLY A 14 15.08 1.96 6.69
N GLU A 15 14.75 1.69 7.94
CA GLU A 15 13.79 0.67 8.33
C GLU A 15 12.35 1.05 7.91
N ASN A 16 11.49 0.03 7.88
CA ASN A 16 10.07 0.24 7.65
C ASN A 16 9.37 0.38 9.00
N HIS A 17 8.51 1.39 9.13
CA HIS A 17 7.76 1.67 10.34
C HIS A 17 6.31 1.28 10.16
N TRP A 18 5.81 0.48 11.09
CA TRP A 18 4.39 0.24 11.26
C TRP A 18 3.94 0.98 12.52
N ILE A 19 3.12 2.00 12.34
CA ILE A 19 2.71 2.91 13.41
C ILE A 19 1.25 2.62 13.71
N TYR A 20 0.94 2.28 14.96
CA TYR A 20 -0.43 2.03 15.42
C TYR A 20 -0.80 2.98 16.57
N SER A 21 -2.08 3.38 16.62
CA SER A 21 -2.66 4.19 17.69
C SER A 21 -2.74 3.38 19.00
N ALA A 22 -3.02 2.07 18.90
CA ALA A 22 -3.20 1.13 20.00
C ALA A 22 -2.67 -0.27 19.67
N TYR A 23 -2.57 -1.15 20.68
CA TYR A 23 -2.08 -2.53 20.55
C TYR A 23 -3.03 -3.50 19.84
N ASP A 24 -4.34 -3.20 19.82
CA ASP A 24 -5.34 -4.02 19.15
C ASP A 24 -5.35 -3.70 17.65
N HIS A 25 -4.46 -4.38 16.91
CA HIS A 25 -4.26 -4.14 15.48
C HIS A 25 -5.46 -4.57 14.64
N ASP A 26 -6.19 -5.62 15.04
CA ASP A 26 -7.37 -6.11 14.35
C ASP A 26 -8.48 -5.05 14.40
N ARG A 27 -8.69 -4.46 15.59
CA ARG A 27 -9.62 -3.35 15.75
C ARG A 27 -9.17 -2.11 15.01
N ALA A 28 -7.88 -1.78 15.04
CA ALA A 28 -7.32 -0.65 14.28
C ALA A 28 -7.62 -0.80 12.79
N PHE A 29 -7.45 -2.00 12.25
CA PHE A 29 -7.78 -2.32 10.86
C PHE A 29 -9.28 -2.19 10.56
N GLN A 30 -10.14 -2.76 11.40
CA GLN A 30 -11.60 -2.73 11.20
C GLN A 30 -12.21 -1.33 11.30
N LYS A 31 -11.60 -0.44 12.08
CA LYS A 31 -12.09 0.93 12.32
C LYS A 31 -11.44 1.98 11.44
N GLN A 32 -10.40 1.60 10.70
CA GLN A 32 -9.67 2.51 9.85
C GLN A 32 -10.61 3.17 8.85
N SER A 33 -10.53 4.49 8.77
CA SER A 33 -11.31 5.29 7.85
C SER A 33 -10.42 6.34 7.20
N ALA A 34 -10.68 6.61 5.93
CA ALA A 34 -10.07 7.72 5.22
C ALA A 34 -10.81 9.05 5.49
N ALA A 35 -11.87 9.06 6.30
CA ALA A 35 -12.62 10.28 6.58
C ALA A 35 -11.77 11.29 7.39
N PRO A 36 -11.67 12.56 6.97
CA PRO A 36 -10.81 13.55 7.63
C PRO A 36 -11.16 13.84 9.10
N ASP A 37 -12.41 13.62 9.51
CA ASP A 37 -12.90 13.80 10.88
C ASP A 37 -12.62 12.60 11.80
N LYS A 38 -12.08 11.51 11.25
CA LYS A 38 -11.74 10.31 12.01
C LYS A 38 -10.25 10.29 12.33
N ALA A 39 -9.92 9.79 13.51
CA ALA A 39 -8.53 9.55 13.88
C ALA A 39 -7.93 8.46 12.97
N ILE A 40 -6.66 8.62 12.61
CA ILE A 40 -5.89 7.57 11.95
C ILE A 40 -5.46 6.56 13.01
N ASP A 41 -5.79 5.29 12.78
CA ASP A 41 -5.48 4.21 13.72
C ASP A 41 -4.17 3.51 13.39
N TYR A 42 -3.76 3.49 12.12
CA TYR A 42 -2.43 3.04 11.75
C TYR A 42 -1.94 3.62 10.42
N CYS A 43 -0.63 3.58 10.22
CA CYS A 43 -0.02 3.74 8.91
C CYS A 43 1.29 2.94 8.81
N TYR A 44 1.67 2.63 7.58
CA TYR A 44 2.99 2.15 7.25
C TYR A 44 3.81 3.32 6.70
N MET A 45 5.08 3.42 7.06
CA MET A 45 5.99 4.44 6.56
C MET A 45 7.33 3.83 6.16
N SER A 46 7.91 4.31 5.06
CA SER A 46 9.21 3.84 4.58
C SER A 46 10.04 4.95 3.93
N PHE A 47 11.35 4.78 3.97
CA PHE A 47 12.34 5.76 3.50
C PHE A 47 13.28 5.12 2.47
N ALA A 48 12.84 5.04 1.22
CA ALA A 48 13.62 4.39 0.16
C ALA A 48 14.98 5.06 -0.06
N SER A 49 15.05 6.39 0.03
CA SER A 49 16.30 7.16 -0.13
C SER A 49 17.35 6.86 0.94
N LEU A 50 16.98 6.31 2.11
CA LEU A 50 17.95 5.91 3.13
C LEU A 50 18.54 4.51 2.88
N LYS A 51 17.88 3.70 2.03
CA LYS A 51 18.35 2.36 1.66
C LYS A 51 19.37 2.39 0.51
N ASP A 52 19.38 3.48 -0.25
CA ASP A 52 20.27 3.70 -1.38
C ASP A 52 21.27 4.81 -1.07
N THR A 53 22.53 4.45 -0.84
CA THR A 53 23.59 5.39 -0.47
C THR A 53 24.01 6.32 -1.61
N THR A 54 23.51 6.12 -2.83
CA THR A 54 23.82 6.98 -3.99
C THR A 54 22.86 8.15 -4.12
N GLN A 55 21.75 8.14 -3.37
CA GLN A 55 20.71 9.17 -3.47
C GLN A 55 21.06 10.42 -2.69
N THR A 56 20.99 11.56 -3.38
CA THR A 56 21.18 12.90 -2.80
C THR A 56 19.87 13.54 -2.35
N ALA A 57 18.74 13.11 -2.91
CA ALA A 57 17.41 13.56 -2.54
C ALA A 57 16.77 12.57 -1.54
N HIS A 58 16.01 13.12 -0.58
CA HIS A 58 15.38 12.33 0.47
C HIS A 58 13.89 12.17 0.22
N THR A 59 13.40 10.94 0.34
CA THR A 59 12.01 10.58 0.10
C THR A 59 11.44 9.76 1.23
N ALA A 60 10.15 9.95 1.48
CA ALA A 60 9.36 9.09 2.33
C ALA A 60 8.10 8.66 1.60
N GLN A 61 7.53 7.56 2.04
CA GLN A 61 6.26 7.05 1.56
C GLN A 61 5.43 6.60 2.76
N ILE A 62 4.18 7.05 2.83
CA ILE A 62 3.23 6.65 3.88
C ILE A 62 2.05 5.93 3.23
N LEU A 63 1.68 4.76 3.74
CA LEU A 63 0.61 3.91 3.21
C LEU A 63 -0.45 3.63 4.28
N LEU A 64 -1.72 3.64 3.86
CA LEU A 64 -2.87 3.23 4.66
C LEU A 64 -3.79 2.34 3.81
N PHE A 65 -4.52 1.41 4.43
CA PHE A 65 -5.63 0.74 3.74
C PHE A 65 -6.89 1.59 3.87
N VAL A 66 -7.68 1.64 2.80
CA VAL A 66 -8.90 2.45 2.72
C VAL A 66 -9.97 1.70 1.93
N ASP A 67 -11.23 2.04 2.15
CA ASP A 67 -12.32 1.49 1.36
C ASP A 67 -12.43 2.21 0.01
N TYR A 68 -12.50 1.43 -1.08
CA TYR A 68 -12.70 1.98 -2.44
C TYR A 68 -13.96 2.85 -2.51
N GLU A 69 -15.04 2.41 -1.86
CA GLU A 69 -16.34 3.09 -1.88
C GLU A 69 -16.30 4.51 -1.35
N PHE A 70 -15.33 4.83 -0.50
CA PHE A 70 -15.16 6.20 -0.03
C PHE A 70 -14.82 7.19 -1.16
N PHE A 71 -14.27 6.68 -2.27
CA PHE A 71 -13.91 7.48 -3.46
C PHE A 71 -14.80 7.21 -4.67
N SER A 72 -15.76 6.27 -4.61
CA SER A 72 -16.51 5.83 -5.80
C SER A 72 -17.32 6.94 -6.47
N LYS A 73 -17.69 8.00 -5.73
CA LYS A 73 -18.29 9.23 -6.27
C LYS A 73 -17.51 9.81 -7.47
N TRP A 74 -16.19 9.69 -7.49
CA TRP A 74 -15.32 10.28 -8.52
C TRP A 74 -14.74 9.25 -9.51
N GLN A 75 -15.27 8.02 -9.54
CA GLN A 75 -14.70 6.93 -10.33
C GLN A 75 -14.75 7.18 -11.84
N GLU A 76 -15.84 7.78 -12.33
CA GLU A 76 -16.05 8.07 -13.76
C GLU A 76 -15.36 9.36 -14.22
N GLN A 77 -14.78 10.13 -13.29
CA GLN A 77 -14.10 11.38 -13.60
C GLN A 77 -12.64 11.12 -14.00
N ASN A 78 -12.19 11.80 -15.05
CA ASN A 78 -10.84 11.65 -15.59
C ASN A 78 -9.76 12.05 -14.58
N TRP A 79 -8.61 11.37 -14.67
CA TRP A 79 -7.43 11.75 -13.89
C TRP A 79 -7.05 13.22 -14.18
N ARG A 80 -6.66 13.94 -13.13
CA ARG A 80 -6.42 15.40 -13.09
C ARG A 80 -7.62 16.31 -13.38
N HIS A 81 -8.76 15.79 -13.84
CA HIS A 81 -9.96 16.56 -14.16
C HIS A 81 -11.15 16.18 -13.27
N ARG A 82 -10.88 16.02 -11.96
CA ARG A 82 -11.91 15.80 -10.95
C ARG A 82 -12.41 17.12 -10.36
N GLU A 83 -13.60 17.10 -9.81
CA GLU A 83 -14.17 18.27 -9.12
C GLU A 83 -13.33 18.70 -7.90
N GLU A 84 -13.44 19.98 -7.55
CA GLU A 84 -12.64 20.60 -6.48
C GLU A 84 -12.82 19.90 -5.12
N GLU A 85 -14.02 19.37 -4.86
CA GLU A 85 -14.34 18.63 -3.63
C GLU A 85 -13.39 17.45 -3.41
N TYR A 86 -13.02 16.72 -4.46
CA TYR A 86 -12.07 15.61 -4.40
C TYR A 86 -10.68 16.06 -3.92
N TYR A 87 -10.20 17.20 -4.44
CA TYR A 87 -8.89 17.73 -4.07
C TYR A 87 -8.89 18.29 -2.65
N ARG A 88 -9.96 18.96 -2.23
CA ARG A 88 -10.13 19.40 -0.83
C ARG A 88 -10.17 18.22 0.13
N LEU A 89 -10.88 17.15 -0.23
CA LEU A 89 -10.90 15.91 0.54
C LEU A 89 -9.50 15.30 0.66
N LYS A 90 -8.78 15.15 -0.46
CA LYS A 90 -7.41 14.63 -0.46
C LYS A 90 -6.47 15.44 0.44
N GLU A 91 -6.55 16.76 0.38
CA GLU A 91 -5.72 17.63 1.21
C GLU A 91 -6.05 17.43 2.70
N ALA A 92 -7.33 17.39 3.07
CA ALA A 92 -7.75 17.14 4.44
C ALA A 92 -7.25 15.78 4.97
N ILE A 93 -7.28 14.75 4.13
CA ILE A 93 -6.75 13.41 4.47
C ILE A 93 -5.24 13.45 4.64
N ALA A 94 -4.51 14.08 3.72
CA ALA A 94 -3.07 14.22 3.79
C ALA A 94 -2.64 14.92 5.09
N GLN A 95 -3.31 16.01 5.46
CA GLN A 95 -3.04 16.70 6.73
C GLN A 95 -3.34 15.83 7.95
N ASN A 96 -4.42 15.05 7.94
CA ASN A 96 -4.75 14.14 9.04
C ASN A 96 -3.66 13.08 9.23
N ILE A 97 -3.18 12.48 8.13
CA ILE A 97 -2.09 11.49 8.15
C ILE A 97 -0.78 12.12 8.64
N LEU A 98 -0.44 13.31 8.14
CA LEU A 98 0.77 14.02 8.57
C LEU A 98 0.71 14.39 10.06
N ASN A 99 -0.45 14.81 10.56
CA ASN A 99 -0.65 15.08 11.99
C ASN A 99 -0.49 13.82 12.84
N PHE A 100 -0.98 12.68 12.36
CA PHE A 100 -0.78 11.40 13.04
C PHE A 100 0.70 11.02 13.12
N VAL A 101 1.44 11.14 12.01
CA VAL A 101 2.89 10.87 12.00
C VAL A 101 3.64 11.85 12.89
N GLU A 102 3.32 13.14 12.83
CA GLU A 102 3.91 14.17 13.69
C GLU A 102 3.74 13.85 15.18
N SER A 103 2.58 13.32 15.59
CA SER A 103 2.32 12.93 16.97
C SER A 103 3.25 11.81 17.47
N ARG A 104 3.82 11.02 16.56
CA ARG A 104 4.73 9.90 16.85
C ARG A 104 6.19 10.24 16.59
N TYR A 105 6.45 11.12 15.63
CA TYR A 105 7.76 11.61 15.25
C TYR A 105 7.73 13.14 15.16
N PRO A 106 7.81 13.85 16.31
CA PRO A 106 7.79 15.31 16.32
C PRO A 106 8.91 15.90 15.45
N GLY A 107 8.57 16.92 14.65
CA GLY A 107 9.45 17.54 13.66
C GLY A 107 9.40 16.89 12.28
N PHE A 108 8.58 15.86 12.06
CA PHE A 108 8.43 15.22 10.76
C PHE A 108 7.82 16.17 9.73
N LYS A 109 6.77 16.91 10.07
CA LYS A 109 6.12 17.87 9.15
C LYS A 109 7.07 18.97 8.69
N ASP A 110 8.01 19.38 9.52
CA ASP A 110 9.00 20.41 9.16
C ASP A 110 9.97 19.92 8.06
N LEU A 111 10.24 18.61 8.03
CA LEU A 111 11.05 17.98 6.98
C LEU A 111 10.33 17.88 5.63
N VAL A 112 9.00 17.89 5.60
CA VAL A 112 8.24 17.70 4.36
C VAL A 112 8.39 18.93 3.48
N GLU A 113 8.91 18.73 2.26
CA GLU A 113 9.01 19.78 1.24
C GLU A 113 7.84 19.71 0.27
N TYR A 114 7.50 18.50 -0.17
CA TYR A 114 6.43 18.24 -1.11
C TYR A 114 5.77 16.91 -0.80
N TYR A 115 4.45 16.85 -0.91
CA TYR A 115 3.70 15.61 -0.81
C TYR A 115 2.58 15.58 -1.86
N GLU A 116 2.23 14.36 -2.28
CA GLU A 116 1.11 14.12 -3.17
C GLU A 116 0.37 12.88 -2.68
N LEU A 117 -0.94 13.03 -2.46
CA LEU A 117 -1.76 11.90 -2.07
C LEU A 117 -2.27 11.14 -3.30
N SER A 118 -2.06 9.83 -3.33
CA SER A 118 -2.65 8.90 -4.31
C SER A 118 -3.76 8.09 -3.65
N THR A 119 -4.90 7.94 -4.35
CA THR A 119 -6.08 7.22 -3.87
C THR A 119 -6.29 5.93 -4.65
N PRO A 120 -7.21 5.04 -4.24
CA PRO A 120 -7.57 3.86 -5.03
C PRO A 120 -7.95 4.18 -6.48
N LEU A 121 -8.56 5.35 -6.75
CA LEU A 121 -8.86 5.79 -8.12
C LEU A 121 -7.62 6.09 -8.95
N THR A 122 -6.55 6.58 -8.32
CA THR A 122 -5.26 6.77 -8.99
C THR A 122 -4.71 5.43 -9.47
N PHE A 123 -4.73 4.41 -8.61
CA PHE A 123 -4.23 3.08 -8.95
C PHE A 123 -5.08 2.38 -10.00
N ALA A 124 -6.42 2.45 -9.88
CA ALA A 124 -7.34 1.92 -10.87
C ALA A 124 -7.13 2.54 -12.26
N TYR A 125 -6.77 3.83 -12.32
CA TYR A 125 -6.50 4.52 -13.58
C TYR A 125 -5.16 4.11 -14.21
N PHE A 126 -4.07 4.03 -13.42
CA PHE A 126 -2.72 3.81 -13.96
C PHE A 126 -2.33 2.35 -14.15
N ASP A 127 -2.75 1.48 -13.24
CA ASP A 127 -2.35 0.06 -13.23
C ASP A 127 -3.50 -0.86 -13.69
N ALA A 128 -4.66 -0.27 -14.05
CA ALA A 128 -5.89 -0.99 -14.37
C ALA A 128 -6.27 -2.02 -13.28
N SER A 129 -5.81 -1.83 -12.04
CA SER A 129 -6.11 -2.74 -10.95
C SER A 129 -7.58 -2.61 -10.59
N ASP A 130 -8.27 -3.75 -10.49
CA ASP A 130 -9.67 -3.78 -10.07
C ASP A 130 -9.84 -3.04 -8.74
N ARG A 131 -10.66 -1.98 -8.77
CA ARG A 131 -10.93 -1.09 -7.62
C ARG A 131 -9.66 -0.60 -6.90
N GLY A 132 -8.56 -0.41 -7.64
CA GLY A 132 -7.28 0.06 -7.09
C GLY A 132 -6.57 -0.92 -6.17
N ALA A 133 -6.95 -2.20 -6.17
CA ALA A 133 -6.32 -3.24 -5.36
C ALA A 133 -4.97 -3.67 -5.94
N ILE A 134 -3.92 -2.87 -5.70
CA ILE A 134 -2.58 -3.09 -6.28
C ILE A 134 -1.92 -4.42 -5.86
N TYR A 135 -2.32 -4.97 -4.70
CA TYR A 135 -1.85 -6.27 -4.22
C TYR A 135 -2.65 -7.44 -4.80
N GLY A 136 -3.64 -7.15 -5.65
CA GLY A 136 -4.46 -8.13 -6.34
C GLY A 136 -5.40 -8.89 -5.41
N ILE A 137 -5.50 -10.18 -5.66
CA ILE A 137 -6.48 -11.08 -5.06
C ILE A 137 -6.06 -11.43 -3.62
N PRO A 138 -6.95 -11.33 -2.61
CA PRO A 138 -6.57 -11.66 -1.24
C PRO A 138 -6.08 -13.09 -1.09
N CYS A 139 -4.99 -13.23 -0.33
CA CYS A 139 -4.42 -14.48 0.08
C CYS A 139 -5.21 -15.03 1.27
N VAL A 140 -6.32 -15.69 0.98
CA VAL A 140 -7.12 -16.39 1.99
C VAL A 140 -6.93 -17.91 1.86
N PRO A 141 -6.97 -18.69 2.96
CA PRO A 141 -6.78 -20.14 2.95
C PRO A 141 -7.60 -20.87 1.87
N GLU A 142 -8.83 -20.43 1.61
CA GLU A 142 -9.76 -21.03 0.64
C GLU A 142 -9.24 -20.97 -0.80
N ARG A 143 -8.28 -20.09 -1.09
CA ARG A 143 -7.71 -19.89 -2.42
C ARG A 143 -6.42 -20.66 -2.66
N VAL A 144 -5.84 -21.26 -1.62
CA VAL A 144 -4.65 -22.09 -1.77
C VAL A 144 -4.96 -23.30 -2.66
N GLY A 145 -4.13 -23.52 -3.69
CA GLY A 145 -4.26 -24.66 -4.61
C GLY A 145 -5.38 -24.57 -5.65
N LYS A 146 -6.04 -23.42 -5.81
CA LYS A 146 -7.05 -23.24 -6.86
C LYS A 146 -6.40 -23.13 -8.24
N LYS A 147 -6.81 -24.00 -9.18
CA LYS A 147 -6.25 -24.08 -10.54
C LYS A 147 -6.41 -22.79 -11.36
N TRP A 148 -7.45 -22.00 -11.11
CA TRP A 148 -7.69 -20.74 -11.83
C TRP A 148 -6.72 -19.62 -11.42
N LEU A 149 -5.95 -19.80 -10.35
CA LEU A 149 -4.85 -18.92 -9.97
C LEU A 149 -3.52 -19.35 -10.62
N SER A 150 -3.51 -20.31 -11.54
CA SER A 150 -2.31 -20.78 -12.25
C SER A 150 -1.93 -19.80 -13.37
N ALA A 151 -0.62 -19.59 -13.55
CA ALA A 151 -0.09 -18.87 -14.71
C ALA A 151 -0.44 -19.55 -16.05
N LYS A 152 -0.50 -20.90 -16.08
CA LYS A 152 -0.91 -21.64 -17.27
C LYS A 152 -2.43 -21.69 -17.38
N THR A 153 -2.97 -21.22 -18.51
CA THR A 153 -4.41 -21.28 -18.80
C THR A 153 -4.79 -22.57 -19.54
N PRO A 154 -6.09 -22.90 -19.63
CA PRO A 154 -6.57 -23.98 -20.50
C PRO A 154 -6.43 -23.71 -22.00
N ILE A 155 -6.19 -22.45 -22.39
CA ILE A 155 -6.03 -22.04 -23.79
C ILE A 155 -4.55 -22.19 -24.17
N GLU A 156 -4.28 -22.92 -25.24
CA GLU A 156 -2.93 -23.16 -25.71
C GLU A 156 -2.22 -21.83 -26.02
N ASN A 157 -0.96 -21.72 -25.61
CA ASN A 157 -0.12 -20.53 -25.78
C ASN A 157 -0.63 -19.24 -25.11
N LEU A 158 -1.64 -19.31 -24.25
CA LEU A 158 -2.09 -18.21 -23.40
C LEU A 158 -1.68 -18.44 -21.94
N TYR A 159 -1.00 -17.44 -21.37
CA TYR A 159 -0.51 -17.46 -19.99
C TYR A 159 -0.92 -16.19 -19.27
N HIS A 160 -1.28 -16.32 -17.99
CA HIS A 160 -1.48 -15.18 -17.10
C HIS A 160 -0.18 -14.88 -16.32
N ASN A 161 0.10 -13.60 -16.12
CA ASN A 161 1.16 -13.10 -15.25
C ASN A 161 0.60 -11.97 -14.38
N GLY A 162 1.28 -11.67 -13.27
CA GLY A 162 0.93 -10.60 -12.33
C GLY A 162 0.35 -11.13 -11.02
N ASN A 163 -0.11 -10.19 -10.19
CA ASN A 163 -0.52 -10.44 -8.80
C ASN A 163 -1.76 -11.34 -8.66
N GLY A 164 -2.46 -11.65 -9.75
CA GLY A 164 -3.58 -12.61 -9.79
C GLY A 164 -3.18 -14.07 -10.01
N CYS A 165 -1.90 -14.36 -10.31
CA CYS A 165 -1.46 -15.67 -10.81
C CYS A 165 -0.74 -16.54 -9.77
N SER A 166 -0.86 -16.22 -8.48
CA SER A 166 -0.31 -17.05 -7.41
C SER A 166 -0.95 -16.76 -6.07
N THR A 167 -0.87 -17.73 -5.16
CA THR A 167 -1.01 -17.48 -3.72
C THR A 167 0.39 -17.22 -3.15
N PHE A 168 0.55 -16.16 -2.35
CA PHE A 168 1.84 -15.82 -1.73
C PHE A 168 2.41 -17.05 -1.01
N GLY A 169 3.63 -17.47 -1.37
CA GLY A 169 4.29 -18.66 -0.83
C GLY A 169 4.26 -19.91 -1.71
N ASN A 170 3.45 -19.95 -2.78
CA ASN A 170 3.41 -21.08 -3.73
C ASN A 170 4.17 -20.78 -5.03
N HIS A 171 5.46 -20.45 -4.92
CA HIS A 171 6.39 -20.74 -6.01
C HIS A 171 6.99 -22.13 -5.76
N GLY A 172 6.30 -23.14 -6.30
CA GLY A 172 6.89 -24.46 -6.55
C GLY A 172 6.41 -25.59 -5.64
N ARG A 173 5.54 -26.44 -6.20
CA ARG A 173 5.69 -27.91 -6.21
C ARG A 173 4.97 -28.40 -7.48
N ASN A 174 5.73 -28.99 -8.40
CA ASN A 174 5.34 -29.51 -9.72
C ASN A 174 5.17 -28.49 -10.86
N ASP A 175 6.26 -27.86 -11.30
CA ASP A 175 6.79 -28.18 -12.63
C ASP A 175 8.25 -27.69 -12.77
N ARG A 176 8.96 -28.24 -13.75
CA ARG A 176 10.42 -28.43 -13.82
C ARG A 176 11.33 -27.19 -13.66
N ARG A 177 12.55 -27.51 -13.22
CA ARG A 177 13.77 -26.70 -13.01
C ARG A 177 14.03 -25.58 -14.04
N HIS A 178 14.67 -24.52 -13.51
CA HIS A 178 15.51 -23.48 -14.16
C HIS A 178 14.85 -22.13 -14.51
N HIS A 179 14.88 -21.17 -13.58
CA HIS A 179 15.64 -19.91 -13.69
C HIS A 179 15.36 -19.00 -12.46
N ASN A 180 16.43 -18.35 -11.96
CA ASN A 180 16.52 -17.11 -11.16
C ASN A 180 15.44 -16.78 -10.10
N SER A 181 15.73 -16.39 -8.85
CA SER A 181 16.94 -15.99 -8.14
C SER A 181 16.66 -16.16 -6.63
N ARG A 182 17.70 -16.46 -5.86
CA ARG A 182 17.66 -16.61 -4.41
C ARG A 182 17.97 -15.27 -3.74
N SER A 183 16.96 -14.49 -3.37
CA SER A 183 17.09 -13.42 -2.37
C SER A 183 15.79 -12.62 -2.27
N ASP A 184 14.84 -13.04 -1.40
CA ASP A 184 13.86 -12.12 -0.76
C ASP A 184 12.81 -12.81 0.15
N ARG A 185 13.15 -13.96 0.74
CA ARG A 185 12.17 -14.75 1.52
C ARG A 185 11.87 -14.23 2.93
N ARG A 186 12.55 -13.19 3.44
CA ARG A 186 12.42 -12.78 4.85
C ARG A 186 11.64 -11.49 5.10
N TYR A 187 11.51 -10.60 4.13
CA TYR A 187 10.86 -9.29 4.36
C TYR A 187 9.34 -9.30 4.12
N ILE A 188 8.84 -10.19 3.27
CA ILE A 188 7.42 -10.22 2.89
C ILE A 188 6.53 -10.85 3.99
N TRP A 189 7.08 -11.73 4.82
CA TRP A 189 6.31 -12.47 5.85
C TRP A 189 5.74 -11.58 6.96
N LEU A 190 6.36 -10.42 7.23
CA LEU A 190 5.91 -9.47 8.25
C LEU A 190 4.78 -8.54 7.78
N LEU A 191 4.57 -8.37 6.47
CA LEU A 191 3.54 -7.46 5.95
C LEU A 191 2.11 -8.06 6.03
N GLN A 192 1.97 -9.39 6.24
CA GLN A 192 0.69 -10.10 6.01
C GLN A 192 0.22 -11.01 7.15
N ASN A 193 0.97 -11.18 8.24
CA ASN A 193 0.46 -11.88 9.43
C ASN A 193 -0.34 -10.96 10.39
N SER A 194 -0.48 -9.68 10.04
CA SER A 194 -1.45 -8.78 10.68
C SER A 194 -2.82 -9.12 10.11
N CYS A 195 -3.54 -10.00 10.82
CA CYS A 195 -4.97 -10.31 10.69
C CYS A 195 -5.79 -9.37 9.79
N LEU A 196 -5.85 -9.64 8.49
CA LEU A 196 -6.84 -9.04 7.62
C LEU A 196 -8.11 -9.92 7.70
N PRO A 197 -9.26 -9.42 8.18
CA PRO A 197 -10.51 -10.17 8.11
C PRO A 197 -10.84 -10.54 6.66
N PHE A 198 -11.46 -11.70 6.52
CA PHE A 198 -11.79 -12.39 5.27
C PHE A 198 -12.72 -11.56 4.36
N SER A 199 -12.15 -10.61 3.62
CA SER A 199 -12.81 -9.92 2.51
C SER A 199 -12.53 -10.64 1.19
N LYS A 200 -13.49 -10.59 0.25
CA LYS A 200 -13.33 -11.17 -1.11
C LYS A 200 -12.25 -10.44 -1.92
N THR A 201 -11.92 -9.20 -1.57
CA THR A 201 -10.90 -8.32 -2.17
C THR A 201 -10.01 -7.70 -1.08
N LEU A 202 -8.68 -7.61 -1.31
CA LEU A 202 -7.81 -6.84 -0.42
C LEU A 202 -8.26 -5.39 -0.48
N PRO A 203 -8.40 -4.68 0.66
CA PRO A 203 -8.74 -3.29 0.59
C PRO A 203 -7.63 -2.56 -0.17
N PRO A 204 -8.00 -1.63 -1.06
CA PRO A 204 -7.01 -0.83 -1.75
C PRO A 204 -6.25 0.04 -0.74
N ILE A 205 -5.10 0.52 -1.18
CA ILE A 205 -4.30 1.43 -0.38
C ILE A 205 -4.45 2.87 -0.84
N MET A 206 -4.07 3.76 0.05
CA MET A 206 -3.82 5.16 -0.19
C MET A 206 -2.36 5.46 0.17
N THR A 207 -1.70 6.34 -0.58
CA THR A 207 -0.28 6.63 -0.40
C THR A 207 0.03 8.13 -0.46
N ILE A 208 0.88 8.62 0.45
CA ILE A 208 1.55 9.94 0.38
C ILE A 208 3.03 9.78 0.04
#